data_AF-A0A3D5KF10-F1
#
_entry.id   AF-A0A3D5KF10-F1
#
_cell.length_a   1.000
_cell.length_b   1.000
_cell.length_c   1.000
_cell.angle_alpha   90.00
_cell.angle_beta   90.00
_cell.angle_gamma   90.00
#
_symmetry.space_group_name_H-M   'P 1'
#
loop_
_entity.id
_entity.type
_entity.pdbx_description
1 polymer ?
#
loop_
_entity_poly.entity_id
_entity_poly.type
_entity_poly.pdbx_seq_one_letter_code
_entity_poly.pdbx_strand_id
1 'polypeptide(L)'
;MGKVGKKTKNLSSEERTIISEIEKMIENKELSDNYPSFMIESTHPDIYSLRRKLIKYMGFVLISKDWVKDLSQWIGKRKCLELMAGTGSLTYSLKMEGINIRGTDNYSWKRDTNGQDRSLWNENQMWTCLENLDAEESLEKYGRAVEIVIMSWPPYNDEIAVRVLRKMRQVNPSCLMIYIGEEKGGWKMAMIYAMSDIHGYYDLMVENLKLIDLEDKENKLIFCGDYIDGTVEESGSIPLLIYDSLKDEYIY
;
A
#
# COMPACT_ATOMS: atom_id res chain seq x y z
N MET A 1 19.49 29.58 21.35
CA MET A 1 20.10 28.23 21.50
C MET A 1 19.73 27.40 20.29
N GLY A 2 20.73 26.84 19.61
CA GLY A 2 20.63 26.35 18.23
C GLY A 2 19.72 25.13 18.06
N LYS A 3 19.03 25.10 16.91
CA LYS A 3 18.46 23.86 16.36
C LYS A 3 19.63 22.91 16.10
N VAL A 4 19.77 21.88 16.93
CA VAL A 4 20.69 20.77 16.66
C VAL A 4 20.15 20.06 15.42
N GLY A 5 20.74 20.34 14.25
CA GLY A 5 20.46 19.54 13.06
C GLY A 5 20.84 18.09 13.36
N LYS A 6 19.88 17.15 13.24
CA LYS A 6 20.19 15.72 13.22
C LYS A 6 21.25 15.53 12.12
N LYS A 7 22.50 15.24 12.50
CA LYS A 7 23.55 14.88 11.54
C LYS A 7 23.07 13.64 10.81
N THR A 8 22.90 13.74 9.49
CA THR A 8 22.61 12.58 8.64
C THR A 8 23.74 11.57 8.84
N LYS A 9 23.41 10.37 9.34
CA LYS A 9 24.37 9.28 9.50
C LYS A 9 24.86 8.90 8.09
N ASN A 10 26.17 8.84 7.89
CA ASN A 10 26.73 8.38 6.63
C ASN A 10 26.42 6.88 6.47
N LEU A 11 26.00 6.49 5.27
CA LEU A 11 25.78 5.09 4.93
C LEU A 11 27.11 4.33 4.88
N SER A 12 27.14 3.14 5.50
CA SER A 12 28.24 2.19 5.44
C SER A 12 28.44 1.63 4.02
N SER A 13 29.59 1.01 3.75
CA SER A 13 29.83 0.33 2.48
C SER A 13 28.84 -0.82 2.24
N GLU A 14 28.41 -1.49 3.29
CA GLU A 14 27.43 -2.57 3.25
C GLU A 14 26.03 -2.03 2.91
N GLU A 15 25.59 -0.97 3.58
CA GLU A 15 24.30 -0.31 3.30
C GLU A 15 24.22 0.19 1.84
N ARG A 16 25.31 0.74 1.31
CA ARG A 16 25.42 1.15 -0.11
C ARG A 16 25.36 -0.03 -1.07
N THR A 17 25.91 -1.18 -0.68
CA THR A 17 25.87 -2.41 -1.49
C THR A 17 24.44 -2.92 -1.58
N ILE A 18 23.74 -3.00 -0.43
CA ILE A 18 22.34 -3.40 -0.38
C ILE A 18 21.44 -2.48 -1.23
N ILE A 19 21.65 -1.15 -1.15
CA ILE A 19 20.94 -0.20 -2.02
C ILE A 19 21.15 -0.54 -3.49
N SER A 20 22.41 -0.75 -3.91
CA SER A 20 22.71 -1.07 -5.31
C SER A 20 22.09 -2.40 -5.77
N GLU A 21 21.96 -3.38 -4.88
CA GLU A 21 21.31 -4.65 -5.18
C GLU A 21 19.81 -4.46 -5.40
N ILE A 22 19.13 -3.75 -4.50
CA ILE A 22 17.70 -3.44 -4.62
C ILE A 22 17.41 -2.64 -5.90
N GLU A 23 18.27 -1.68 -6.26
CA GLU A 23 18.14 -0.94 -7.52
C GLU A 23 18.18 -1.85 -8.74
N LYS A 24 19.13 -2.81 -8.78
CA LYS A 24 19.24 -3.77 -9.89
C LYS A 24 18.03 -4.70 -9.94
N MET A 25 17.58 -5.20 -8.79
CA MET A 25 16.41 -6.06 -8.71
C MET A 25 15.18 -5.36 -9.27
N ILE A 26 14.93 -4.11 -8.86
CA ILE A 26 13.72 -3.42 -9.30
C ILE A 26 13.75 -3.03 -10.79
N GLU A 27 14.92 -2.70 -11.32
CA GLU A 27 15.13 -2.49 -12.75
C GLU A 27 14.80 -3.75 -13.58
N ASN A 28 15.01 -4.94 -13.00
CA ASN A 28 14.70 -6.24 -13.60
C ASN A 28 13.30 -6.78 -13.28
N LYS A 29 12.44 -5.99 -12.61
CA LYS A 29 11.11 -6.41 -12.13
C LYS A 29 11.17 -7.57 -11.15
N GLU A 30 12.14 -7.52 -10.25
CA GLU A 30 12.29 -8.44 -9.12
C GLU A 30 12.07 -7.69 -7.82
N LEU A 31 11.36 -8.32 -6.88
CA LEU A 31 11.15 -7.78 -5.54
C LEU A 31 12.27 -8.21 -4.61
N SER A 32 12.71 -7.29 -3.75
CA SER A 32 13.48 -7.66 -2.56
C SER A 32 12.64 -8.54 -1.64
N ASP A 33 13.27 -9.43 -0.88
CA ASP A 33 12.56 -10.28 0.08
C ASP A 33 11.92 -9.41 1.18
N ASN A 34 12.70 -8.46 1.71
CA ASN A 34 12.30 -7.40 2.63
C ASN A 34 13.12 -6.12 2.39
N TYR A 35 12.80 -5.03 3.10
CA TYR A 35 13.59 -3.79 3.06
C TYR A 35 14.28 -3.53 4.40
N PRO A 36 15.60 -3.32 4.44
CA PRO A 36 16.30 -3.02 5.68
C PRO A 36 15.81 -1.76 6.40
N SER A 37 15.88 -1.75 7.74
CA SER A 37 15.45 -0.61 8.57
C SER A 37 16.26 0.68 8.33
N PHE A 38 17.49 0.59 7.82
CA PHE A 38 18.25 1.81 7.51
C PHE A 38 17.69 2.56 6.29
N MET A 39 17.01 1.88 5.36
CA MET A 39 16.35 2.53 4.22
C MET A 39 15.14 3.35 4.66
N ILE A 40 14.62 2.96 5.80
CA ILE A 40 13.45 3.48 6.50
C ILE A 40 13.90 4.74 7.28
N GLU A 41 14.86 4.62 8.19
CA GLU A 41 15.23 5.67 9.15
C GLU A 41 16.01 6.87 8.58
N SER A 42 16.41 6.80 7.32
CA SER A 42 17.48 7.63 6.78
C SER A 42 16.99 8.71 5.82
N THR A 43 17.34 9.96 6.15
CA THR A 43 17.17 11.12 5.26
C THR A 43 18.34 11.28 4.27
N HIS A 44 19.16 10.24 4.10
CA HIS A 44 20.37 10.30 3.28
C HIS A 44 20.01 10.46 1.78
N PRO A 45 20.75 11.28 1.00
CA PRO A 45 20.48 11.52 -0.43
C PRO A 45 20.38 10.24 -1.28
N ASP A 46 21.19 9.23 -0.97
CA ASP A 46 21.15 7.93 -1.66
C ASP A 46 19.81 7.20 -1.45
N ILE A 47 19.19 7.30 -0.27
CA ILE A 47 17.86 6.73 0.00
C ILE A 47 16.79 7.49 -0.77
N TYR A 48 16.91 8.81 -0.86
CA TYR A 48 16.00 9.61 -1.70
C TYR A 48 16.14 9.25 -3.19
N SER A 49 17.37 8.97 -3.66
CA SER A 49 17.62 8.48 -5.02
C SER A 49 16.98 7.10 -5.25
N LEU A 50 17.19 6.17 -4.31
CA LEU A 50 16.59 4.85 -4.34
C LEU A 50 15.06 4.93 -4.38
N ARG A 51 14.44 5.77 -3.54
CA ARG A 51 12.98 6.00 -3.56
C ARG A 51 12.48 6.44 -4.93
N ARG A 52 13.18 7.37 -5.60
CA ARG A 52 12.80 7.78 -6.96
C ARG A 52 12.89 6.63 -7.95
N LYS A 53 13.90 5.76 -7.83
CA LYS A 53 14.01 4.56 -8.67
C LYS A 53 12.91 3.56 -8.38
N LEU A 54 12.60 3.30 -7.10
CA LEU A 54 11.49 2.44 -6.70
C LEU A 54 10.18 2.98 -7.28
N ILE A 55 9.86 4.27 -7.13
CA ILE A 55 8.65 4.87 -7.71
C ILE A 55 8.63 4.71 -9.24
N LYS A 56 9.78 4.95 -9.89
CA LYS A 56 9.93 4.85 -11.34
C LYS A 56 9.64 3.44 -11.88
N TYR A 57 10.14 2.41 -11.20
CA TYR A 57 10.05 1.03 -11.70
C TYR A 57 8.91 0.24 -11.08
N MET A 58 8.59 0.44 -9.80
CA MET A 58 7.55 -0.26 -9.04
C MET A 58 6.22 0.50 -8.99
N GLY A 59 6.22 1.82 -9.15
CA GLY A 59 5.08 2.67 -8.79
C GLY A 59 5.13 3.08 -7.31
N PHE A 60 4.07 3.75 -6.85
CA PHE A 60 4.07 4.36 -5.51
C PHE A 60 3.88 3.37 -4.36
N VAL A 61 3.28 2.20 -4.61
CA VAL A 61 3.18 1.15 -3.60
C VAL A 61 4.53 0.46 -3.46
N LEU A 62 5.13 0.52 -2.28
CA LEU A 62 6.33 -0.23 -1.95
C LEU A 62 5.96 -1.64 -1.48
N ILE A 63 6.40 -2.67 -2.20
CA ILE A 63 6.12 -4.08 -1.88
C ILE A 63 7.40 -4.91 -1.82
N SER A 64 7.40 -5.94 -0.97
CA SER A 64 8.46 -6.95 -0.86
C SER A 64 7.87 -8.35 -1.03
N LYS A 65 8.71 -9.39 -1.26
CA LYS A 65 8.20 -10.76 -1.44
C LYS A 65 7.45 -11.27 -0.22
N ASP A 66 8.00 -11.07 0.97
CA ASP A 66 7.37 -11.55 2.21
C ASP A 66 6.00 -10.89 2.43
N TRP A 67 5.91 -9.58 2.21
CA TRP A 67 4.64 -8.85 2.33
C TRP A 67 3.59 -9.34 1.31
N VAL A 68 3.99 -9.55 0.06
CA VAL A 68 3.09 -10.06 -0.99
C VAL A 68 2.63 -11.48 -0.66
N LYS A 69 3.52 -12.32 -0.15
CA LYS A 69 3.25 -13.70 0.24
C LYS A 69 2.27 -13.78 1.42
N ASP A 70 2.40 -12.90 2.39
CA ASP A 70 1.48 -12.88 3.53
C ASP A 70 0.10 -12.36 3.11
N LEU A 71 0.06 -11.31 2.29
CA LEU A 71 -1.18 -10.82 1.69
C LEU A 71 -1.85 -11.89 0.82
N SER A 72 -1.09 -12.65 0.03
CA SER A 72 -1.62 -13.71 -0.82
C SER A 72 -2.24 -14.83 0.00
N GLN A 73 -1.58 -15.25 1.10
CA GLN A 73 -2.13 -16.23 2.03
C GLN A 73 -3.43 -15.76 2.66
N TRP A 74 -3.49 -14.50 3.07
CA TRP A 74 -4.72 -13.92 3.61
C TRP A 74 -5.81 -13.94 2.54
N ILE A 75 -5.57 -13.37 1.34
CA ILE A 75 -6.54 -13.35 0.23
C ILE A 75 -7.07 -14.76 -0.06
N GLY A 76 -6.19 -15.76 -0.11
CA GLY A 76 -6.54 -17.13 -0.38
C GLY A 76 -7.16 -17.30 -1.77
N LYS A 77 -8.34 -17.92 -1.85
CA LYS A 77 -9.02 -18.21 -3.13
C LYS A 77 -9.94 -17.09 -3.62
N ARG A 78 -10.05 -16.00 -2.87
CA ARG A 78 -11.00 -14.91 -3.14
C ARG A 78 -10.58 -14.15 -4.41
N LYS A 79 -11.55 -13.77 -5.23
CA LYS A 79 -11.32 -12.99 -6.44
C LYS A 79 -11.10 -11.52 -6.10
N CYS A 80 -10.06 -10.94 -6.69
CA CYS A 80 -9.65 -9.57 -6.42
C CYS A 80 -9.75 -8.67 -7.66
N LEU A 81 -10.10 -7.41 -7.44
CA LEU A 81 -9.96 -6.32 -8.40
C LEU A 81 -9.04 -5.25 -7.81
N GLU A 82 -7.89 -4.99 -8.42
CA GLU A 82 -7.05 -3.84 -8.10
C GLU A 82 -7.45 -2.62 -8.93
N LEU A 83 -7.70 -1.52 -8.25
CA LEU A 83 -7.99 -0.20 -8.80
C LEU A 83 -6.78 0.69 -8.62
N MET A 84 -6.53 1.55 -9.60
CA MET A 84 -5.41 2.51 -9.58
C MET A 84 -4.05 1.79 -9.44
N ALA A 85 -3.91 0.66 -10.13
CA ALA A 85 -2.77 -0.24 -9.96
C ALA A 85 -1.42 0.33 -10.45
N GLY A 86 -1.40 1.52 -11.05
CA GLY A 86 -0.18 2.21 -11.50
C GLY A 86 0.59 1.40 -12.54
N THR A 87 1.79 0.94 -12.18
CA THR A 87 2.64 0.08 -13.01
C THR A 87 2.17 -1.38 -13.04
N GLY A 88 1.26 -1.76 -12.13
CA GLY A 88 0.76 -3.11 -11.96
C GLY A 88 1.69 -4.04 -11.18
N SER A 89 2.67 -3.51 -10.42
CA SER A 89 3.61 -4.29 -9.62
C SER A 89 2.93 -5.18 -8.59
N LEU A 90 1.92 -4.66 -7.87
CA LEU A 90 1.13 -5.45 -6.92
C LEU A 90 0.27 -6.51 -7.63
N THR A 91 -0.51 -6.12 -8.66
CA THR A 91 -1.27 -7.09 -9.49
C THR A 91 -0.37 -8.21 -10.00
N TYR A 92 0.80 -7.88 -10.55
CA TYR A 92 1.75 -8.86 -11.06
C TYR A 92 2.22 -9.80 -9.94
N SER A 93 2.65 -9.26 -8.82
CA SER A 93 3.24 -10.04 -7.73
C SER A 93 2.21 -10.98 -7.09
N LEU A 94 0.98 -10.52 -6.90
CA LEU A 94 -0.12 -11.37 -6.41
C LEU A 94 -0.51 -12.45 -7.44
N LYS A 95 -0.46 -12.18 -8.76
CA LYS A 95 -0.64 -13.22 -9.79
C LYS A 95 0.45 -14.29 -9.70
N MET A 96 1.70 -13.89 -9.43
CA MET A 96 2.81 -14.83 -9.26
C MET A 96 2.62 -15.74 -8.03
N GLU A 97 1.97 -15.23 -6.97
CA GLU A 97 1.52 -16.02 -5.80
C GLU A 97 0.23 -16.83 -6.07
N GLY A 98 -0.27 -16.85 -7.31
CA GLY A 98 -1.46 -17.64 -7.69
C GLY A 98 -2.80 -16.99 -7.36
N ILE A 99 -2.83 -15.71 -6.97
CA ILE A 99 -4.07 -15.00 -6.67
C ILE A 99 -4.84 -14.67 -7.94
N ASN A 100 -6.15 -14.90 -7.90
CA ASN A 100 -7.06 -14.50 -8.96
C ASN A 100 -7.37 -13.01 -8.86
N ILE A 101 -6.45 -12.18 -9.40
CA ILE A 101 -6.55 -10.73 -9.39
C ILE A 101 -6.54 -10.13 -10.80
N ARG A 102 -7.42 -9.16 -11.01
CA ARG A 102 -7.40 -8.27 -12.18
C ARG A 102 -7.02 -6.86 -11.74
N GLY A 103 -6.06 -6.24 -12.41
CA GLY A 103 -5.69 -4.84 -12.17
C GLY A 103 -6.17 -3.91 -13.27
N THR A 104 -6.56 -2.70 -12.86
CA THR A 104 -7.05 -1.63 -13.73
C THR A 104 -6.43 -0.29 -13.33
N ASP A 105 -6.18 0.56 -14.33
CA ASP A 105 -5.65 1.91 -14.12
C ASP A 105 -5.98 2.78 -15.34
N ASN A 106 -6.40 4.03 -15.13
CA ASN A 106 -6.74 4.96 -16.22
C ASN A 106 -5.52 5.77 -16.73
N TYR A 107 -4.36 5.58 -16.11
CA TYR A 107 -3.08 6.22 -16.40
C TYR A 107 -3.10 7.76 -16.35
N SER A 108 -4.05 8.36 -15.63
CA SER A 108 -4.18 9.81 -15.48
C SER A 108 -2.93 10.46 -14.88
N TRP A 109 -2.25 9.76 -13.96
CA TRP A 109 -0.98 10.16 -13.36
C TRP A 109 0.18 10.33 -14.36
N LYS A 110 0.11 9.71 -15.56
CA LYS A 110 1.09 9.96 -16.64
C LYS A 110 0.99 11.39 -17.20
N ARG A 111 -0.20 11.98 -17.12
CA ARG A 111 -0.52 13.31 -17.66
C ARG A 111 -0.33 14.40 -16.62
N ASP A 112 -0.68 14.09 -15.38
CA ASP A 112 -0.72 15.04 -14.26
C ASP A 112 0.58 14.99 -13.45
N THR A 113 1.64 15.59 -14.01
CA THR A 113 2.91 15.80 -13.32
C THR A 113 3.15 17.29 -13.18
N ASN A 114 2.48 17.91 -12.22
CA ASN A 114 2.82 19.26 -11.73
C ASN A 114 4.19 19.24 -11.02
N GLY A 115 5.26 18.90 -11.76
CA GLY A 115 6.66 19.06 -11.35
C GLY A 115 7.46 17.77 -11.15
N GLN A 116 6.86 16.59 -10.99
CA GLN A 116 7.61 15.32 -10.92
C GLN A 116 7.63 14.60 -12.27
N ASP A 117 8.46 15.16 -13.13
CA ASP A 117 9.27 14.51 -14.16
C ASP A 117 8.54 13.46 -15.04
N ARG A 118 7.89 13.95 -16.11
CA ARG A 118 7.39 13.12 -17.23
C ARG A 118 8.44 12.13 -17.77
N SER A 119 9.73 12.38 -17.55
CA SER A 119 10.81 11.48 -17.98
C SER A 119 10.91 10.19 -17.15
N LEU A 120 10.21 10.12 -16.01
CA LEU A 120 10.16 8.92 -15.19
C LEU A 120 9.28 7.83 -15.77
N TRP A 121 8.36 8.12 -16.70
CA TRP A 121 7.32 7.16 -17.07
C TRP A 121 7.42 6.71 -18.53
N ASN A 122 7.77 5.43 -18.76
CA ASN A 122 7.82 4.81 -20.09
C ASN A 122 7.17 3.41 -20.11
N GLU A 123 6.88 2.88 -21.30
CA GLU A 123 6.16 1.61 -21.46
C GLU A 123 6.91 0.39 -20.89
N ASN A 124 8.24 0.45 -20.79
CA ASN A 124 9.06 -0.66 -20.28
C ASN A 124 8.85 -0.93 -18.77
N GLN A 125 8.19 -0.02 -18.05
CA GLN A 125 7.97 -0.09 -16.60
C GLN A 125 6.74 -0.88 -16.17
N MET A 126 5.83 -1.21 -17.10
CA MET A 126 4.64 -1.98 -16.74
C MET A 126 5.04 -3.41 -16.33
N TRP A 127 4.66 -3.82 -15.12
CA TRP A 127 4.93 -5.17 -14.62
C TRP A 127 4.00 -6.20 -15.23
N THR A 128 2.77 -5.78 -15.54
CA THR A 128 1.76 -6.62 -16.17
C THR A 128 0.84 -5.77 -17.02
N CYS A 129 0.13 -6.41 -17.95
CA CYS A 129 -0.93 -5.74 -18.69
C CYS A 129 -2.09 -5.44 -17.73
N LEU A 130 -2.44 -4.16 -17.62
CA LEU A 130 -3.63 -3.70 -16.92
C LEU A 130 -4.66 -3.22 -17.95
N GLU A 131 -5.94 -3.35 -17.60
CA GLU A 131 -7.00 -2.77 -18.42
C GLU A 131 -7.09 -1.26 -18.16
N ASN A 132 -7.17 -0.48 -19.24
CA ASN A 132 -7.32 0.97 -19.16
C ASN A 132 -8.77 1.33 -18.85
N LEU A 133 -9.08 1.48 -17.56
CA LEU A 133 -10.41 1.82 -17.05
C LEU A 133 -10.29 2.77 -15.87
N ASP A 134 -11.25 3.69 -15.75
CA ASP A 134 -11.44 4.45 -14.53
C ASP A 134 -11.85 3.54 -13.36
N ALA A 135 -11.53 3.95 -12.12
CA ALA A 135 -11.82 3.15 -10.94
C ALA A 135 -13.33 2.87 -10.76
N GLU A 136 -14.21 3.82 -11.08
CA GLU A 136 -15.66 3.58 -11.01
C GLU A 136 -16.15 2.68 -12.16
N GLU A 137 -15.63 2.85 -13.37
CA GLU A 137 -15.94 2.00 -14.53
C GLU A 137 -15.51 0.55 -14.27
N SER A 138 -14.34 0.36 -13.66
CA SER A 138 -13.84 -0.95 -13.22
C SER A 138 -14.77 -1.62 -12.23
N LEU A 139 -15.34 -0.86 -11.28
CA LEU A 139 -16.34 -1.38 -10.35
C LEU A 139 -17.64 -1.76 -11.05
N GLU A 140 -18.15 -0.92 -11.95
CA GLU A 140 -19.35 -1.23 -12.72
C GLU A 140 -19.20 -2.51 -13.54
N LYS A 141 -18.02 -2.71 -14.13
CA LYS A 141 -17.71 -3.86 -14.98
C LYS A 141 -17.43 -5.14 -14.18
N TYR A 142 -16.66 -5.04 -13.10
CA TYR A 142 -16.11 -6.21 -12.41
C TYR A 142 -16.50 -6.34 -10.93
N GLY A 143 -16.96 -5.26 -10.29
CA GLY A 143 -17.19 -5.20 -8.84
C GLY A 143 -18.17 -6.25 -8.31
N ARG A 144 -19.16 -6.68 -9.13
CA ARG A 144 -20.10 -7.76 -8.76
C ARG A 144 -19.48 -9.16 -8.75
N ALA A 145 -18.36 -9.35 -9.43
CA ALA A 145 -17.74 -10.66 -9.65
C ALA A 145 -16.52 -10.91 -8.74
N VAL A 146 -16.20 -9.96 -7.86
CA VAL A 146 -15.05 -10.01 -6.97
C VAL A 146 -15.48 -9.93 -5.51
N GLU A 147 -14.68 -10.56 -4.67
CA GLU A 147 -14.89 -10.59 -3.21
C GLU A 147 -14.06 -9.51 -2.52
N ILE A 148 -12.96 -9.08 -3.16
CA ILE A 148 -12.05 -8.06 -2.65
C ILE A 148 -11.78 -7.02 -3.74
N VAL A 149 -11.88 -5.75 -3.39
CA VAL A 149 -11.32 -4.64 -4.15
C VAL A 149 -10.07 -4.15 -3.43
N ILE A 150 -8.96 -4.01 -4.14
CA ILE A 150 -7.72 -3.40 -3.64
C ILE A 150 -7.63 -2.01 -4.27
N MET A 151 -7.56 -0.97 -3.45
CA MET A 151 -7.33 0.40 -3.90
C MET A 151 -5.88 0.76 -3.58
N SER A 152 -5.07 0.86 -4.62
CA SER A 152 -3.62 1.04 -4.49
C SER A 152 -3.22 2.48 -4.76
N TRP A 153 -2.81 3.18 -3.72
CA TRP A 153 -2.24 4.52 -3.74
C TRP A 153 -3.07 5.56 -4.53
N PRO A 154 -4.35 5.75 -4.16
CA PRO A 154 -5.18 6.77 -4.80
C PRO A 154 -4.62 8.18 -4.56
N PRO A 155 -4.86 9.14 -5.47
CA PRO A 155 -4.55 10.55 -5.23
C PRO A 155 -5.19 11.06 -3.93
N TYR A 156 -4.36 11.53 -2.99
CA TYR A 156 -4.82 12.00 -1.67
C TYR A 156 -5.52 13.37 -1.71
N ASN A 157 -5.30 14.13 -2.77
CA ASN A 157 -5.87 15.46 -2.98
C ASN A 157 -7.17 15.44 -3.81
N ASP A 158 -7.77 14.26 -4.00
CA ASP A 158 -9.00 14.03 -4.75
C ASP A 158 -9.97 13.19 -3.89
N GLU A 159 -11.27 13.40 -4.04
CA GLU A 159 -12.32 12.61 -3.38
C GLU A 159 -12.51 11.22 -4.01
N ILE A 160 -11.67 10.82 -4.98
CA ILE A 160 -11.77 9.57 -5.72
C ILE A 160 -11.86 8.33 -4.81
N ALA A 161 -11.12 8.30 -3.70
CA ALA A 161 -11.19 7.18 -2.75
C ALA A 161 -12.60 7.03 -2.16
N VAL A 162 -13.23 8.14 -1.79
CA VAL A 162 -14.60 8.16 -1.24
C VAL A 162 -15.62 7.78 -2.31
N ARG A 163 -15.47 8.31 -3.52
CA ARG A 163 -16.35 7.99 -4.66
C ARG A 163 -16.31 6.50 -5.00
N VAL A 164 -15.13 5.92 -5.08
CA VAL A 164 -14.92 4.49 -5.34
C VAL A 164 -15.51 3.63 -4.23
N LEU A 165 -15.32 3.99 -2.95
CA LEU A 165 -15.94 3.27 -1.84
C LEU A 165 -17.47 3.26 -1.94
N ARG A 166 -18.08 4.43 -2.17
CA ARG A 166 -19.55 4.56 -2.34
C ARG A 166 -20.04 3.72 -3.52
N LYS A 167 -19.37 3.81 -4.66
CA LYS A 167 -19.69 3.01 -5.85
C LYS A 167 -19.55 1.52 -5.57
N MET A 168 -18.46 1.10 -4.92
CA MET A 168 -18.25 -0.31 -4.54
C MET A 168 -19.40 -0.82 -3.68
N ARG A 169 -19.81 -0.06 -2.65
CA ARG A 169 -20.93 -0.44 -1.78
C ARG A 169 -22.27 -0.50 -2.54
N GLN A 170 -22.49 0.36 -3.52
CA GLN A 170 -23.67 0.30 -4.39
C GLN A 170 -23.65 -0.93 -5.32
N VAL A 171 -22.48 -1.25 -5.88
CA VAL A 171 -22.31 -2.34 -6.85
C VAL A 171 -22.32 -3.71 -6.17
N ASN A 172 -21.62 -3.83 -5.04
CA ASN A 172 -21.44 -5.05 -4.27
C ASN A 172 -21.24 -4.70 -2.78
N PRO A 173 -22.35 -4.61 -2.00
CA PRO A 173 -22.30 -4.26 -0.58
C PRO A 173 -21.37 -5.16 0.25
N SER A 174 -21.32 -6.45 -0.07
CA SER A 174 -20.52 -7.48 0.61
C SER A 174 -19.04 -7.53 0.20
N CYS A 175 -18.60 -6.68 -0.74
CA CYS A 175 -17.21 -6.66 -1.19
C CYS A 175 -16.29 -6.10 -0.09
N LEU A 176 -15.15 -6.75 0.17
CA LEU A 176 -14.13 -6.24 1.07
C LEU A 176 -13.25 -5.23 0.32
N MET A 177 -12.82 -4.14 0.99
CA MET A 177 -11.89 -3.18 0.38
C MET A 177 -10.55 -3.20 1.10
N ILE A 178 -9.45 -3.50 0.43
CA ILE A 178 -8.11 -3.21 0.94
C ILE A 178 -7.70 -1.83 0.44
N TYR A 179 -7.44 -0.90 1.33
CA TYR A 179 -6.92 0.43 0.98
C TYR A 179 -5.43 0.53 1.29
N ILE A 180 -4.61 0.92 0.33
CA ILE A 180 -3.17 1.13 0.51
C ILE A 180 -2.88 2.58 0.12
N GLY A 181 -2.46 3.44 1.05
CA GLY A 181 -2.21 4.85 0.75
C GLY A 181 -1.83 5.68 1.98
N GLU A 182 -1.62 6.98 1.78
CA GLU A 182 -1.26 7.93 2.86
C GLU A 182 -2.50 8.67 3.41
N GLU A 183 -2.42 9.13 4.66
CA GLU A 183 -3.56 9.70 5.43
C GLU A 183 -3.90 11.17 5.10
N LYS A 184 -3.01 11.95 4.47
CA LYS A 184 -3.21 13.42 4.38
C LYS A 184 -4.15 13.84 3.24
N GLY A 185 -5.45 13.83 3.54
CA GLY A 185 -6.52 14.35 2.67
C GLY A 185 -7.98 14.44 3.17
N GLY A 186 -8.38 13.95 4.37
CA GLY A 186 -9.70 14.15 5.05
C GLY A 186 -10.97 13.55 4.36
N TRP A 187 -12.07 13.09 4.99
CA TRP A 187 -12.53 12.77 6.36
C TRP A 187 -13.40 11.49 6.29
N LYS A 188 -13.36 10.65 7.34
CA LYS A 188 -14.14 9.43 7.71
C LYS A 188 -15.16 8.81 6.73
N MET A 189 -15.01 7.50 6.47
CA MET A 189 -16.11 6.54 6.24
C MET A 189 -15.61 5.09 6.37
N ALA A 190 -16.46 4.18 6.86
CA ALA A 190 -16.28 2.74 7.04
C ALA A 190 -15.44 2.00 5.96
N MET A 191 -14.28 1.49 6.36
CA MET A 191 -13.32 0.80 5.49
C MET A 191 -12.88 -0.49 6.15
N ILE A 192 -12.39 -1.43 5.33
CA ILE A 192 -11.30 -2.25 5.83
C ILE A 192 -10.04 -1.41 5.71
N TYR A 193 -9.69 -0.76 6.82
CA TYR A 193 -8.47 0.02 6.92
C TYR A 193 -7.31 -0.97 7.00
N ALA A 194 -6.39 -0.94 6.04
CA ALA A 194 -5.05 -1.45 6.26
C ALA A 194 -4.24 -0.31 6.89
N MET A 195 -4.09 -0.31 8.21
CA MET A 195 -3.39 0.75 8.92
C MET A 195 -1.90 0.40 9.01
N SER A 196 -1.08 1.18 8.33
CA SER A 196 0.38 1.08 8.41
C SER A 196 0.90 2.04 9.45
N ASP A 197 1.63 1.50 10.44
CA ASP A 197 2.52 2.16 11.39
C ASP A 197 1.96 3.34 12.26
N ILE A 198 2.17 3.25 13.58
CA ILE A 198 1.69 4.18 14.62
C ILE A 198 2.76 4.43 15.69
N HIS A 199 4.03 4.61 15.29
CA HIS A 199 5.17 4.75 16.21
C HIS A 199 4.94 5.73 17.38
N GLY A 200 4.90 5.22 18.62
CA GLY A 200 4.97 6.02 19.85
C GLY A 200 3.77 6.95 20.14
N TYR A 201 2.76 6.96 19.28
CA TYR A 201 1.55 7.75 19.43
C TYR A 201 0.35 6.85 19.71
N TYR A 202 0.48 5.97 20.71
CA TYR A 202 -0.59 5.06 21.13
C TYR A 202 -1.90 5.81 21.39
N ASP A 203 -1.82 6.98 22.04
CA ASP A 203 -3.00 7.80 22.31
C ASP A 203 -3.65 8.34 21.02
N LEU A 204 -2.84 8.69 20.02
CA LEU A 204 -3.32 9.16 18.71
C LEU A 204 -3.88 8.00 17.88
N MET A 205 -3.30 6.80 17.98
CA MET A 205 -3.90 5.57 17.43
C MET A 205 -5.26 5.34 18.09
N VAL A 206 -5.35 5.31 19.42
CA VAL A 206 -6.61 5.10 20.14
C VAL A 206 -7.63 6.18 19.79
N GLU A 207 -7.20 7.43 19.60
CA GLU A 207 -8.05 8.52 19.15
C GLU A 207 -8.53 8.33 17.70
N ASN A 208 -7.66 7.84 16.82
CA ASN A 208 -7.98 7.48 15.44
C ASN A 208 -8.82 6.21 15.31
N LEU A 209 -8.70 5.25 16.24
CA LEU A 209 -9.58 4.07 16.31
C LEU A 209 -11.02 4.48 16.64
N LYS A 210 -11.23 5.53 17.45
CA LYS A 210 -12.57 6.13 17.66
C LYS A 210 -13.14 6.74 16.37
N LEU A 211 -12.32 6.87 15.33
CA LEU A 211 -12.74 7.34 14.02
C LEU A 211 -13.27 6.21 13.12
N ILE A 212 -13.01 4.96 13.51
CA ILE A 212 -13.42 3.75 12.83
C ILE A 212 -14.67 3.22 13.55
N ASP A 213 -15.77 3.10 12.82
CA ASP A 213 -16.99 2.48 13.35
C ASP A 213 -16.85 0.95 13.30
N LEU A 214 -16.37 0.35 14.40
CA LEU A 214 -16.26 -1.11 14.53
C LEU A 214 -17.53 -1.75 15.12
N GLU A 215 -18.57 -0.96 15.42
CA GLU A 215 -19.87 -1.51 15.84
C GLU A 215 -20.60 -2.17 14.65
N ASP A 216 -20.34 -1.69 13.43
CA ASP A 216 -20.70 -2.38 12.19
C ASP A 216 -19.79 -3.59 11.95
N LYS A 217 -20.37 -4.79 12.09
CA LYS A 217 -19.67 -6.09 11.99
C LYS A 217 -19.07 -6.38 10.62
N GLU A 218 -19.44 -5.61 9.59
CA GLU A 218 -18.85 -5.70 8.25
C GLU A 218 -17.50 -4.97 8.15
N ASN A 219 -17.19 -4.06 9.08
CA ASN A 219 -15.92 -3.35 9.13
C ASN A 219 -14.84 -4.22 9.77
N LYS A 220 -13.65 -4.25 9.17
CA LYS A 220 -12.48 -4.97 9.70
C LYS A 220 -11.27 -4.05 9.66
N LEU A 221 -10.53 -3.92 10.75
CA LEU A 221 -9.25 -3.23 10.74
C LEU A 221 -8.14 -4.26 10.53
N ILE A 222 -7.35 -4.11 9.47
CA ILE A 222 -6.16 -4.90 9.23
C ILE A 222 -4.97 -3.98 9.54
N PHE A 223 -4.04 -4.40 10.39
CA PHE A 223 -2.80 -3.65 10.57
C PHE A 223 -1.78 -4.16 9.54
N CYS A 224 -1.24 -3.24 8.74
CA CYS A 224 -0.22 -3.53 7.73
C CYS A 224 1.04 -2.70 8.03
N GLY A 225 1.88 -3.12 8.97
CA GLY A 225 3.20 -2.54 9.24
C GLY A 225 4.26 -3.63 9.30
N ASP A 226 5.55 -3.37 9.01
CA ASP A 226 6.31 -2.17 9.34
C ASP A 226 7.30 -1.77 8.22
N TYR A 227 7.25 -0.53 7.69
CA TYR A 227 8.38 0.10 6.98
C TYR A 227 8.27 1.64 6.99
N ILE A 228 9.28 2.36 7.51
CA ILE A 228 9.48 3.82 7.33
C ILE A 228 10.24 4.58 8.47
N ASP A 229 10.15 4.25 9.78
CA ASP A 229 10.83 5.09 10.83
C ASP A 229 11.77 4.36 11.82
N GLY A 230 11.96 3.06 11.63
CA GLY A 230 13.01 2.20 12.19
C GLY A 230 13.42 2.42 13.65
N THR A 231 12.48 2.00 14.46
CA THR A 231 12.72 1.31 15.72
C THR A 231 11.65 0.21 15.69
N VAL A 232 11.88 -1.11 15.76
CA VAL A 232 12.61 -1.91 16.75
C VAL A 232 12.73 -3.38 16.27
N GLU A 233 13.52 -4.16 17.00
CA GLU A 233 13.70 -5.62 16.89
C GLU A 233 12.40 -6.42 17.13
N GLU A 234 12.20 -7.48 16.35
CA GLU A 234 11.10 -8.47 16.37
C GLU A 234 9.77 -8.07 15.70
N SER A 235 9.65 -8.35 14.40
CA SER A 235 8.38 -8.45 13.68
C SER A 235 8.40 -9.71 12.82
N GLY A 236 7.61 -10.72 13.21
CA GLY A 236 7.54 -12.02 12.53
C GLY A 236 6.12 -12.56 12.36
N SER A 237 5.08 -11.73 12.55
CA SER A 237 3.68 -12.15 12.43
C SER A 237 2.77 -10.97 12.11
N ILE A 238 1.76 -11.18 11.26
CA ILE A 238 0.64 -10.25 11.08
C ILE A 238 -0.39 -10.50 12.19
N PRO A 239 -0.56 -9.60 13.18
CA PRO A 239 -1.62 -9.75 14.16
C PRO A 239 -2.98 -9.43 13.52
N LEU A 240 -3.93 -10.36 13.62
CA LEU A 240 -5.30 -10.16 13.16
C LEU A 240 -6.16 -9.77 14.36
N LEU A 241 -6.45 -8.48 14.53
CA LEU A 241 -7.33 -8.04 15.60
C LEU A 241 -8.79 -8.37 15.23
N ILE A 242 -9.38 -9.32 15.94
CA ILE A 242 -10.79 -9.72 15.76
C ILE A 242 -11.57 -9.25 17.00
N TYR A 243 -12.69 -8.59 16.79
CA TYR A 243 -13.61 -8.26 17.88
C TYR A 243 -14.53 -9.46 18.16
N ASP A 244 -14.44 -10.03 19.38
CA ASP A 244 -15.27 -11.14 19.83
C ASP A 244 -16.55 -10.60 20.49
N SER A 245 -17.62 -10.55 19.71
CA SER A 245 -18.93 -10.03 20.18
C SER A 245 -19.58 -10.84 21.31
N LEU A 246 -19.11 -12.06 21.60
CA LEU A 246 -19.63 -12.86 22.72
C LEU A 246 -18.93 -12.50 24.04
N LYS A 247 -17.70 -12.01 23.95
CA LYS A 247 -16.88 -11.66 25.11
C LYS A 247 -16.74 -10.15 25.32
N ASP A 248 -17.18 -9.37 24.35
CA ASP A 248 -17.06 -7.90 24.36
C ASP A 248 -15.60 -7.45 24.54
N GLU A 249 -14.68 -8.15 23.88
CA GLU A 249 -13.25 -7.86 23.93
C GLU A 249 -12.59 -8.07 22.56
N TYR A 250 -11.42 -7.45 22.37
CA TYR A 250 -10.57 -7.69 21.21
C TYR A 250 -9.64 -8.87 21.49
N ILE A 251 -9.57 -9.80 20.54
CA ILE A 251 -8.65 -10.93 20.57
C ILE A 251 -7.61 -10.81 19.45
N TYR A 252 -6.37 -11.17 19.78
CA TYR A 252 -5.23 -11.22 18.87
C TYR A 252 -5.10 -12.60 18.22
#